data_AF-A0A947DD36-F1
#
_entry.id   AF-A0A947DD36-F1
#
_cell.length_a   1.000
_cell.length_b   1.000
_cell.length_c   1.000
_cell.angle_alpha   90.00
_cell.angle_beta   90.00
_cell.angle_gamma   90.00
#
_symmetry.space_group_name_H-M   'P 1'
#
loop_
_entity.id
_entity.type
_entity.pdbx_description
1 polymer ?
#
loop_
_entity_poly.entity_id
_entity_poly.type
_entity_poly.pdbx_seq_one_letter_code
_entity_poly.pdbx_strand_id
1 'polypeptide(L)' 'MTYRVEISPTAIKDIEQIFLWMRDFSLDDAHRWVRGCYEIMLTLEKLPNRCAVAVESQFGDEESLEN' A
#
# COMPACT_ATOMS: atom_id res chain seq x y z
N MET A 1 -20.42 -3.44 9.78
CA MET A 1 -19.25 -2.85 10.46
C MET A 1 -18.40 -2.19 9.39
N THR A 2 -17.92 -0.98 9.62
CA THR A 2 -17.07 -0.23 8.67
C THR A 2 -15.81 0.18 9.42
N TYR A 3 -14.65 -0.17 8.89
CA TYR A 3 -13.33 0.19 9.43
C TYR A 3 -12.87 1.51 8.79
N ARG A 4 -12.04 2.26 9.50
CA ARG A 4 -11.36 3.44 8.95
C ARG A 4 -10.03 2.99 8.35
N VAL A 5 -9.80 3.31 7.08
CA VAL A 5 -8.51 3.08 6.41
C VAL A 5 -7.64 4.31 6.63
N GLU A 6 -6.49 4.12 7.26
CA GLU A 6 -5.45 5.14 7.41
C GLU A 6 -4.23 4.72 6.58
N ILE A 7 -3.80 5.59 5.67
CA ILE A 7 -2.64 5.35 4.82
C ILE A 7 -1.45 6.07 5.44
N SER A 8 -0.35 5.35 5.69
CA SER A 8 0.85 5.93 6.28
C SER A 8 1.51 6.93 5.32
N PRO A 9 2.22 7.95 5.83
CA PRO A 9 2.97 8.88 4.98
C PRO A 9 3.98 8.18 4.06
N THR A 10 4.63 7.11 4.54
CA THR A 10 5.55 6.30 3.74
C THR A 10 4.84 5.66 2.55
N ALA A 11 3.68 5.03 2.77
CA ALA A 11 2.92 4.42 1.67
C ALA A 11 2.45 5.45 0.63
N ILE A 12 2.08 6.66 1.06
CA ILE A 12 1.73 7.76 0.14
C ILE A 12 2.94 8.12 -0.74
N LYS A 13 4.12 8.26 -0.12
CA LYS A 13 5.36 8.57 -0.83
C LYS A 13 5.74 7.48 -1.82
N ASP A 14 5.60 6.21 -1.43
CA ASP A 14 5.89 5.06 -2.30
C ASP A 14 4.99 5.06 -3.55
N ILE A 15 3.69 5.32 -3.36
CA ILE A 15 2.72 5.47 -4.45
C ILE A 15 3.10 6.62 -5.38
N GLU A 16 3.46 7.79 -4.81
CA GLU A 16 3.86 8.96 -5.58
C GLU A 16 5.11 8.69 -6.42
N GLN A 17 6.14 8.05 -5.84
CA GLN A 17 7.37 7.74 -6.55
C GLN A 17 7.12 6.81 -7.75
N ILE A 18 6.31 5.77 -7.58
CA ILE A 18 5.96 4.86 -8.68
C ILE A 18 5.11 5.58 -9.73
N PHE A 19 4.14 6.39 -9.31
CA PHE A 19 3.34 7.19 -10.24
C PHE A 19 4.21 8.10 -11.12
N LEU A 20 5.17 8.83 -10.51
CA LEU A 20 6.08 9.70 -11.23
C LEU A 20 6.95 8.93 -12.22
N TRP A 21 7.45 7.75 -11.81
CA TRP A 21 8.21 6.87 -12.70
C TRP A 21 7.37 6.36 -13.87
N MET A 22 6.13 5.90 -13.63
CA MET A 22 5.24 5.41 -14.69
C MET A 22 4.83 6.51 -15.66
N ARG A 23 4.60 7.72 -15.15
CA ARG A 23 4.17 8.88 -15.93
C ARG A 23 5.13 9.20 -17.07
N ASP A 24 6.42 8.96 -16.88
CA ASP A 24 7.45 9.22 -17.89
C ASP A 24 7.33 8.30 -19.11
N PHE A 25 6.62 7.16 -18.97
CA PHE A 25 6.31 6.23 -20.06
C PHE A 25 4.88 6.39 -20.58
N SER A 26 3.90 6.51 -19.68
CA SER A 26 2.48 6.61 -20.01
C SER A 26 1.69 7.25 -18.87
N LEU A 27 1.16 8.45 -19.13
CA LEU A 27 0.35 9.18 -18.16
C LEU A 27 -0.98 8.46 -17.86
N ASP A 28 -1.59 7.84 -18.87
CA ASP A 28 -2.86 7.12 -18.71
C ASP A 28 -2.68 5.89 -17.82
N ASP A 29 -1.63 5.10 -18.06
CA ASP A 29 -1.32 3.93 -17.24
C ASP A 29 -0.97 4.33 -15.81
N ALA A 30 -0.22 5.43 -15.62
CA ALA A 30 0.09 5.95 -14.30
C ALA A 30 -1.19 6.33 -13.53
N HIS A 31 -2.14 7.02 -14.18
CA HIS A 31 -3.42 7.38 -13.58
C HIS A 31 -4.29 6.16 -13.28
N ARG A 32 -4.34 5.19 -14.19
CA ARG A 32 -5.08 3.94 -13.98
C ARG A 32 -4.50 3.16 -12.81
N TRP A 33 -3.17 3.07 -12.72
CA TRP A 33 -2.48 2.36 -11.66
C TRP A 33 -2.74 2.97 -10.28
N VAL A 34 -2.53 4.28 -10.12
CA VAL A 34 -2.75 4.95 -8.81
C VAL A 34 -4.21 4.86 -8.37
N ARG A 35 -5.16 5.01 -9.32
CA ARG A 35 -6.59 4.83 -9.02
C ARG A 35 -6.87 3.40 -8.52
N GLY A 36 -6.33 2.39 -9.18
CA GLY A 36 -6.48 0.99 -8.78
C GLY A 36 -5.95 0.72 -7.38
N CYS A 37 -4.83 1.34 -6.99
CA CYS A 37 -4.31 1.26 -5.61
C CYS A 37 -5.34 1.76 -4.59
N TYR A 38 -5.88 2.98 -4.78
CA TYR A 38 -6.87 3.54 -3.86
C TYR A 38 -8.18 2.75 -3.85
N GLU A 39 -8.67 2.32 -5.01
CA GLU A 39 -9.89 1.49 -5.10
C GLU A 39 -9.75 0.20 -4.29
N ILE A 40 -8.60 -0.47 -4.37
CA ILE A 40 -8.32 -1.67 -3.58
C ILE A 40 -8.24 -1.33 -2.09
N MET A 41 -7.52 -0.28 -1.71
CA MET A 41 -7.38 0.13 -0.30
C MET A 41 -8.74 0.45 0.34
N LEU A 42 -9.64 1.13 -0.39
CA LEU A 42 -10.98 1.44 0.08
C LEU A 42 -11.84 0.20 0.35
N THR A 43 -11.55 -0.94 -0.31
CA THR A 43 -12.28 -2.18 0.02
C THR A 43 -12.00 -2.69 1.43
N LEU A 44 -10.87 -2.30 2.05
CA LEU A 44 -10.50 -2.71 3.40
C LEU A 44 -11.44 -2.15 4.47
N GLU A 45 -12.19 -1.08 4.18
CA GLU A 45 -13.24 -0.57 5.07
C GLU A 45 -14.30 -1.64 5.40
N LYS A 46 -14.57 -2.55 4.46
CA LYS A 46 -15.55 -3.64 4.63
C LYS A 46 -14.90 -5.01 4.73
N LEU A 47 -13.69 -5.16 4.18
CA LEU A 47 -12.95 -6.41 4.07
C LEU A 47 -11.54 -6.26 4.65
N PRO A 48 -11.39 -6.05 5.97
CA PRO A 48 -10.08 -5.80 6.58
C PRO A 48 -9.11 -6.97 6.40
N ASN A 49 -9.62 -8.20 6.28
CA ASN A 49 -8.83 -9.42 6.08
C ASN A 49 -8.84 -9.87 4.60
N ARG A 50 -8.89 -8.91 3.65
CA ARG A 50 -8.87 -9.21 2.21
C ARG A 50 -7.56 -9.86 1.77
N CYS A 51 -6.45 -9.43 2.36
CA CYS A 51 -5.13 -9.99 2.10
C CYS A 51 -4.76 -10.95 3.24
N ALA A 52 -4.07 -12.03 2.89
CA ALA A 52 -3.46 -12.89 3.91
C ALA A 52 -2.39 -12.10 4.67
N VAL A 53 -2.22 -12.41 5.96
CA VAL A 53 -1.08 -11.90 6.74
C VAL A 53 0.19 -12.40 6.06
N ALA A 54 1.11 -11.47 5.81
CA ALA A 54 2.36 -11.80 5.15
C ALA A 54 3.20 -12.70 6.07
N VAL A 55 3.91 -13.66 5.49
CA VAL A 55 4.64 -14.69 6.25
C VAL A 55 5.75 -14.04 7.08
N GLU A 56 6.41 -13.03 6.54
CA GLU A 56 7.41 -12.20 7.22
C GLU A 56 6.89 -11.53 8.49
N SER A 57 5.59 -11.24 8.59
CA SER A 57 4.99 -10.65 9.79
C SER A 57 5.01 -11.59 11.00
N GLN A 58 5.23 -12.89 10.79
CA GLN A 58 5.35 -13.87 11.87
C GLN A 58 6.75 -13.91 12.48
N PHE A 59 7.76 -13.43 11.75
CA PHE A 59 9.15 -13.50 12.19
C PHE A 59 9.61 -12.25 12.95
N GLY A 60 8.89 -11.12 12.83
CA GLY A 60 9.18 -9.89 13.59
C GLY A 60 10.56 -9.29 13.29
N ASP A 61 10.75 -8.02 13.61
CA ASP A 61 12.05 -7.36 13.49
C ASP A 61 12.98 -7.81 14.65
N GLU A 62 13.45 -9.05 14.61
CA GLU A 62 14.44 -9.61 15.56
C GLU A 62 15.84 -8.93 15.48
N GLU A 63 15.99 -7.86 14.71
CA GLU A 63 17.26 -7.14 14.47
C GLU A 63 17.46 -5.90 15.37
N SER A 64 16.71 -5.74 16.47
CA SER A 64 16.82 -4.56 17.35
C SER A 64 17.57 -4.79 18.68
N LEU A 65 18.23 -5.94 18.88
CA LEU A 65 18.95 -6.27 20.13
C LEU A 65 20.43 -6.62 19.96
N GLU A 66 21.11 -6.04 18.96
CA GLU A 66 22.57 -5.97 18.95
C GLU A 66 23.05 -4.54 18.62
N ASN A 67 23.11 -3.69 19.65
CA ASN A 67 24.23 -2.78 19.99
C ASN A 67 23.91 -1.91 21.22
#